data_AF-A0A9X3CA63-F1
#
_entry.id   AF-A0A9X3CA63-F1
#
_cell.length_a   1.000
_cell.length_b   1.000
_cell.length_c   1.000
_cell.angle_alpha   90.00
_cell.angle_beta   90.00
_cell.angle_gamma   90.00
#
_symmetry.space_group_name_H-M   'P 1'
#
loop_
_entity.id
_entity.type
_entity.pdbx_description
1 polymer ?
#
loop_
_entity_poly.entity_id
_entity_poly.type
_entity_poly.pdbx_seq_one_letter_code
_entity_poly.pdbx_strand_id
1 'polypeptide(L)'
;MNGNFLKEKLQLIDVQFVELSKILKITPQSLNSRFKTKDVTISFLIELCEAVKKSPYYFIKGSEYERYFTLDESVLKEDVPVEGATAISDKIRLLEEQNDLLKENLNLYKDRCEIYKDEIAELRGNTPDRSQTA
;
A
#
# COMPACT_ATOMS: atom_id res chain seq x y z
N MET A 1 25.92 10.52 15.05
CA MET A 1 24.83 9.80 15.76
C MET A 1 25.37 9.33 17.09
N ASN A 2 24.67 9.63 18.19
CA ASN A 2 25.18 9.37 19.54
C ASN A 2 24.76 7.99 20.07
N GLY A 3 25.54 7.46 21.03
CA GLY A 3 25.28 6.15 21.61
C GLY A 3 24.04 6.09 22.51
N ASN A 4 23.69 7.21 23.16
CA ASN A 4 22.50 7.30 24.02
C ASN A 4 21.21 7.14 23.22
N PHE A 5 21.11 7.78 22.05
CA PHE A 5 19.96 7.66 21.15
C PHE A 5 19.79 6.22 20.65
N LEU A 6 20.90 5.55 20.28
CA LEU A 6 20.84 4.13 19.91
C LEU A 6 20.32 3.28 21.07
N LYS A 7 20.81 3.54 22.29
CA LYS A 7 20.37 2.82 23.50
C LYS A 7 18.86 2.98 23.74
N GLU A 8 18.34 4.19 23.63
CA GLU A 8 16.91 4.47 23.77
C GLU A 8 16.09 3.74 22.69
N LYS A 9 16.53 3.78 21.43
CA LYS A 9 15.89 3.06 20.32
C LYS A 9 15.87 1.55 20.51
N LEU A 10 16.92 0.98 21.12
CA LEU A 10 17.02 -0.43 21.46
C LEU A 10 16.09 -0.81 22.62
N GLN A 11 15.89 0.08 23.60
CA GLN A 11 14.93 -0.14 24.69
C GLN A 11 13.48 -0.15 24.18
N LEU A 12 13.16 0.66 23.17
CA LEU A 12 11.81 0.67 22.56
C LEU A 12 11.43 -0.63 21.86
N ILE A 13 12.43 -1.44 21.44
CA ILE A 13 12.20 -2.74 20.78
C ILE A 13 12.38 -3.92 21.74
N ASP A 14 12.38 -3.65 23.05
CA ASP A 14 12.50 -4.65 24.13
C ASP A 14 13.73 -5.56 23.99
N VAL A 15 14.84 -5.02 23.48
CA VAL A 15 16.09 -5.78 23.34
C VAL A 15 16.82 -5.84 24.68
N GLN A 16 17.08 -7.05 25.15
CA GLN A 16 17.91 -7.27 26.33
C GLN A 16 19.39 -7.05 26.01
N PHE A 17 20.02 -6.05 26.65
CA PHE A 17 21.43 -5.73 26.40
C PHE A 17 22.41 -6.87 26.72
N VAL A 18 22.04 -7.76 27.65
CA VAL A 18 22.83 -8.95 27.95
C VAL A 18 22.86 -9.90 26.77
N GLU A 19 21.72 -10.15 26.14
CA GLU A 19 21.61 -10.99 24.95
C GLU A 19 22.31 -10.34 23.75
N LEU A 20 22.09 -9.04 23.55
CA LEU A 20 22.74 -8.27 22.50
C LEU A 20 24.27 -8.34 22.59
N SER A 21 24.83 -8.26 23.82
CA SER A 21 26.27 -8.39 24.02
C SER A 21 26.80 -9.77 23.59
N LYS A 22 26.04 -10.84 23.78
CA LYS A 22 26.39 -12.19 23.33
C LYS A 22 26.38 -12.30 21.81
N ILE A 23 25.35 -11.75 21.15
CA ILE A 23 25.22 -11.75 19.68
C ILE A 23 26.39 -10.98 19.06
N LEU A 24 26.71 -9.81 19.61
CA LEU A 24 27.83 -8.96 19.17
C LEU A 24 29.21 -9.50 19.58
N LYS A 25 29.27 -10.60 20.35
CA LYS A 25 30.51 -11.20 20.88
C LYS A 25 31.39 -10.21 21.65
N ILE A 26 30.76 -9.28 22.38
CA ILE A 26 31.44 -8.30 23.23
C ILE A 26 30.96 -8.41 24.67
N THR A 27 31.74 -7.89 25.61
CA THR A 27 31.31 -7.85 27.01
C THR A 27 30.20 -6.81 27.21
N PRO A 28 29.27 -7.01 28.18
CA PRO A 28 28.28 -6.00 28.54
C PRO A 28 28.89 -4.65 28.92
N GLN A 29 30.11 -4.66 29.49
CA GLN A 29 30.87 -3.45 29.80
C GLN A 29 31.33 -2.72 28.54
N SER A 30 31.84 -3.45 27.55
CA SER A 30 32.23 -2.89 26.24
C SER A 30 31.02 -2.31 25.50
N LEU A 31 29.89 -3.02 25.48
CA LEU A 31 28.65 -2.53 24.90
C LEU A 31 28.17 -1.22 25.56
N ASN A 32 28.18 -1.16 26.90
CA ASN A 32 27.85 0.06 27.63
C ASN A 32 28.83 1.20 27.36
N SER A 33 30.12 0.91 27.18
CA SER A 33 31.11 1.91 26.78
C SER A 33 30.78 2.50 25.41
N ARG A 34 30.36 1.67 24.46
CA ARG A 34 29.95 2.12 23.12
C ARG A 34 28.66 2.95 23.13
N PHE A 35 27.72 2.69 24.04
CA PHE A 35 26.55 3.56 24.19
C PHE A 35 26.84 4.90 24.87
N LYS A 36 27.96 5.02 25.61
CA LYS A 36 28.38 6.28 26.22
C LYS A 36 29.15 7.20 25.25
N THR A 37 29.50 6.74 24.06
CA THR A 37 30.24 7.57 23.11
C THR A 37 29.35 8.66 22.53
N LYS A 38 29.94 9.85 22.36
CA LYS A 38 29.28 10.98 21.70
C LYS A 38 28.99 10.67 20.23
N ASP A 39 29.91 9.98 19.59
CA ASP A 39 29.79 9.54 18.21
C ASP A 39 29.95 8.02 18.11
N VAL A 40 28.99 7.40 17.43
CA VAL A 40 28.98 5.99 17.12
C VAL A 40 29.62 5.78 15.74
N THR A 41 30.56 4.84 15.67
CA THR A 41 31.16 4.46 14.39
C THR A 41 30.14 3.75 13.51
N ILE A 42 30.25 3.94 12.19
CA ILE A 42 29.40 3.27 11.20
C ILE A 42 29.54 1.75 11.31
N SER A 43 30.76 1.24 11.54
CA SER A 43 31.01 -0.19 11.76
C SER A 43 30.18 -0.75 12.91
N PHE A 44 30.15 -0.07 14.05
CA PHE A 44 29.37 -0.51 15.21
C PHE A 44 27.86 -0.43 14.94
N LEU A 45 27.41 0.59 14.22
CA LEU A 45 26.00 0.69 13.82
C LEU A 45 25.59 -0.48 12.93
N ILE A 46 26.42 -0.87 11.96
CA ILE A 46 26.14 -1.99 11.06
C ILE A 46 26.05 -3.29 11.85
N GLU A 47 27.05 -3.58 12.69
CA GLU A 47 27.06 -4.77 13.56
C GLU A 47 25.81 -4.81 14.46
N LEU A 48 25.41 -3.66 15.01
CA LEU A 48 24.21 -3.53 15.83
C LEU A 48 22.94 -3.82 15.04
N CYS A 49 22.83 -3.27 13.82
CA CYS A 49 21.69 -3.47 12.92
C CYS A 49 21.51 -4.94 12.55
N GLU A 50 22.61 -5.64 12.25
CA GLU A 50 22.61 -7.07 11.98
C GLU A 50 22.17 -7.87 13.22
N ALA A 51 22.72 -7.54 14.39
CA ALA A 51 22.41 -8.24 15.63
C ALA A 51 20.92 -8.14 16.02
N VAL A 52 20.30 -6.97 15.79
CA VAL A 52 18.88 -6.72 16.12
C VAL A 52 17.93 -6.93 14.95
N LYS A 53 18.45 -7.34 13.78
CA LYS A 53 17.70 -7.52 12.52
C LYS A 53 16.85 -6.30 12.16
N LYS A 54 17.44 -5.10 12.29
CA LYS A 54 16.81 -3.84 11.87
C LYS A 54 17.64 -3.17 10.80
N SER A 55 16.96 -2.44 9.93
CA SER A 55 17.64 -1.59 8.94
C SER A 55 18.35 -0.42 9.64
N PRO A 56 19.49 0.05 9.14
CA PRO A 56 20.10 1.31 9.60
C PRO A 56 19.12 2.49 9.59
N TYR A 57 18.17 2.51 8.64
CA TYR A 57 17.12 3.53 8.57
C TYR A 57 16.24 3.59 9.83
N TYR A 58 16.04 2.47 10.53
CA TYR A 58 15.30 2.44 11.79
C TYR A 58 15.96 3.34 12.85
N PHE A 59 17.29 3.30 12.92
CA PHE A 59 18.09 4.11 13.84
C PHE A 59 18.34 5.52 13.31
N ILE A 60 18.23 5.75 12.02
CA ILE A 60 18.33 7.10 11.45
C ILE A 60 17.01 7.87 11.64
N LYS A 61 15.87 7.17 11.67
CA LYS A 61 14.53 7.76 11.85
C LYS A 61 14.39 8.49 13.21
N GLY A 62 14.02 9.76 13.17
CA GLY A 62 13.93 10.65 14.32
C GLY A 62 15.27 11.23 14.78
N SER A 63 16.36 10.96 14.05
CA SER A 63 17.65 11.62 14.28
C SER A 63 17.78 12.87 13.41
N GLU A 64 18.75 13.73 13.71
CA GLU A 64 19.12 14.86 12.86
C GLU A 64 19.49 14.44 11.42
N TYR A 65 19.89 13.17 11.23
CA TYR A 65 20.31 12.64 9.95
C TYR A 65 19.16 12.21 9.05
N GLU A 66 17.94 12.07 9.58
CA GLU A 66 16.78 11.62 8.81
C GLU A 66 16.57 12.46 7.54
N ARG A 67 16.83 13.76 7.61
CA ARG A 67 16.67 14.71 6.50
C ARG A 67 17.62 14.47 5.33
N TYR A 68 18.75 13.79 5.54
CA TYR A 68 19.68 13.46 4.46
C TYR A 68 19.22 12.24 3.66
N PHE A 69 18.27 11.47 4.18
CA PHE A 69 17.76 10.25 3.55
C PHE A 69 16.31 10.35 3.11
N THR A 70 15.61 11.42 3.48
CA THR A 70 14.37 11.82 2.83
C THR A 70 14.72 12.33 1.44
N LEU A 71 14.54 11.48 0.43
CA LEU A 71 14.51 11.92 -0.96
C LEU A 71 13.35 12.90 -1.12
N ASP A 72 13.63 14.08 -1.68
CA ASP A 72 12.58 14.97 -2.14
C ASP A 72 11.78 14.21 -3.21
N GLU A 73 10.47 14.14 -3.06
CA GLU A 73 9.57 13.48 -4.02
C GLU A 73 9.73 14.07 -5.43
N SER A 74 10.27 15.28 -5.55
CA SER A 74 10.63 15.89 -6.83
C SER A 74 11.66 15.07 -7.62
N VAL A 75 12.64 14.45 -6.94
CA VAL A 75 13.73 13.68 -7.58
C VAL A 75 13.26 12.35 -8.14
N LEU A 76 12.20 11.76 -7.57
CA LEU A 76 11.62 10.49 -8.04
C LEU A 76 10.70 10.66 -9.26
N LYS A 77 10.37 11.89 -9.66
CA LYS A 77 9.45 12.17 -10.77
C LYS A 77 10.15 12.30 -12.12
N GLU A 78 11.47 12.48 -12.17
CA GLU A 78 12.18 12.77 -13.42
C GLU A 78 12.43 11.52 -14.29
N ASP A 79 12.45 10.31 -13.70
CA ASP A 79 12.80 9.08 -14.42
C ASP A 79 11.62 8.13 -14.72
N VAL A 80 10.37 8.53 -14.45
CA VAL A 80 9.22 7.71 -14.84
C VAL A 80 8.89 7.97 -16.30
N PRO A 81 8.96 6.97 -17.21
CA PRO A 81 8.60 7.16 -18.61
C PRO A 81 7.13 7.56 -18.70
N VAL A 82 6.89 8.84 -18.99
CA VAL A 82 5.55 9.45 -19.05
C VAL A 82 4.68 8.77 -20.14
N GLU A 83 5.30 8.17 -21.15
CA GLU A 83 4.63 7.45 -22.23
C GLU A 83 3.77 6.27 -21.76
N GLY A 84 4.17 5.58 -20.70
CA GLY A 84 3.38 4.46 -20.14
C GLY A 84 2.19 4.94 -19.31
N ALA A 85 2.35 6.05 -18.59
CA ALA A 85 1.31 6.60 -17.71
C ALA A 85 0.16 7.23 -18.51
N THR A 86 0.47 7.94 -19.60
CA THR A 86 -0.55 8.51 -20.50
C THR A 86 -1.34 7.41 -21.20
N ALA A 87 -0.66 6.36 -21.70
CA ALA A 87 -1.31 5.23 -22.34
C ALA A 87 -2.25 4.46 -21.38
N ILE A 88 -1.85 4.29 -20.11
CA ILE A 88 -2.71 3.68 -19.09
C ILE A 88 -3.92 4.57 -18.79
N SER A 89 -3.71 5.89 -18.64
CA SER A 89 -4.79 6.85 -18.39
C SER A 89 -5.83 6.87 -19.51
N ASP A 90 -5.38 6.88 -20.76
CA ASP A 90 -6.28 6.83 -21.93
C ASP A 90 -7.06 5.52 -21.99
N LYS A 91 -6.42 4.40 -21.63
CA LYS A 91 -7.08 3.10 -21.58
C LYS A 91 -8.12 3.02 -20.45
N ILE A 92 -7.85 3.64 -19.30
CA ILE A 92 -8.83 3.74 -18.20
C ILE A 92 -10.05 4.53 -18.67
N ARG A 93 -9.85 5.70 -19.30
CA ARG A 93 -10.95 6.53 -19.81
C ARG A 93 -11.83 5.77 -20.82
N LEU A 94 -11.21 5.04 -21.76
CA LEU A 94 -11.94 4.23 -22.74
C LEU A 94 -12.74 3.09 -22.08
N LEU A 95 -12.20 2.46 -21.03
CA LEU A 95 -12.91 1.42 -20.28
C LEU A 95 -14.09 1.98 -19.48
N GLU A 96 -13.97 3.20 -18.94
CA GLU A 96 -15.06 3.90 -18.28
C GLU A 96 -16.19 4.22 -19.25
N GLU A 97 -15.88 4.77 -20.43
CA GLU A 97 -16.86 5.03 -21.49
C GLU A 97 -17.57 3.74 -21.93
N GLN A 98 -16.83 2.65 -22.14
CA GLN A 98 -17.43 1.35 -22.50
C GLN A 98 -18.36 0.82 -21.41
N ASN A 99 -18.00 0.96 -20.13
CA ASN A 99 -18.84 0.54 -19.02
C ASN A 99 -20.15 1.33 -18.95
N ASP A 100 -20.12 2.63 -19.24
CA ASP A 100 -21.33 3.44 -19.24
C ASP A 100 -22.26 3.10 -20.41
N LEU A 101 -21.72 2.88 -21.60
CA LEU A 101 -22.47 2.34 -22.75
C LEU A 101 -23.09 0.96 -22.46
N LEU A 102 -22.38 0.09 -21.74
CA LEU A 102 -22.88 -1.22 -21.32
C LEU A 102 -24.05 -1.10 -20.32
N LYS A 103 -23.98 -0.17 -19.37
CA LYS A 103 -25.09 0.11 -18.43
C LYS A 103 -26.31 0.65 -19.15
N GLU A 104 -26.13 1.56 -20.10
CA GLU A 104 -27.22 2.13 -20.88
C GLU A 104 -27.93 1.05 -21.71
N ASN A 105 -27.16 0.22 -22.43
CA ASN A 105 -27.72 -0.92 -23.17
C ASN A 105 -28.49 -1.87 -22.25
N LEU A 106 -27.96 -2.18 -21.08
CA LEU A 106 -28.63 -3.05 -20.11
C LEU A 106 -29.99 -2.48 -19.69
N ASN A 107 -30.10 -1.17 -19.50
CA ASN A 107 -31.36 -0.52 -19.15
C ASN A 107 -32.36 -0.59 -20.31
N LEU A 108 -31.92 -0.32 -21.55
CA LEU A 108 -32.77 -0.45 -22.74
C LEU A 108 -33.34 -1.87 -22.91
N TYR A 109 -32.51 -2.90 -22.67
CA TYR A 109 -32.99 -4.28 -22.72
C TYR A 109 -33.99 -4.60 -21.60
N LYS A 110 -33.83 -4.03 -20.42
CA LYS A 110 -34.82 -4.19 -19.33
C LYS A 110 -36.15 -3.54 -19.69
N ASP A 111 -36.13 -2.31 -20.17
CA ASP A 111 -37.34 -1.59 -20.57
C ASP A 111 -38.10 -2.35 -21.67
N ARG A 112 -37.36 -2.86 -22.66
CA ARG A 112 -37.93 -3.66 -23.74
C ARG A 112 -38.52 -4.98 -23.25
N CYS A 113 -37.91 -5.62 -22.26
CA CYS A 113 -38.47 -6.80 -21.61
C CYS A 113 -39.77 -6.50 -20.86
N GLU A 114 -39.88 -5.34 -20.19
CA GLU A 114 -41.13 -4.92 -19.54
C GLU A 114 -42.23 -4.68 -20.57
N ILE A 115 -41.94 -3.98 -21.68
CA ILE A 115 -42.89 -3.80 -22.78
C ILE A 115 -43.40 -5.16 -23.29
N TYR A 116 -42.50 -6.12 -23.52
CA TYR A 116 -42.91 -7.46 -23.98
C TYR A 116 -43.72 -8.23 -22.94
N LYS A 117 -43.47 -8.04 -21.63
CA LYS A 117 -44.32 -8.64 -20.59
C LYS A 117 -45.73 -8.07 -20.64
N ASP A 118 -45.86 -6.76 -20.81
CA ASP A 118 -47.15 -6.09 -20.90
C ASP A 118 -47.92 -6.52 -22.15
N GLU A 119 -47.27 -6.56 -23.32
CA GLU A 119 -47.88 -7.07 -24.57
C GLU A 119 -48.35 -8.53 -24.43
N ILE A 120 -47.54 -9.40 -23.80
CA ILE A 120 -47.93 -10.79 -23.54
C ILE A 120 -49.13 -10.85 -22.59
N ALA A 121 -49.18 -9.98 -21.57
CA ALA A 121 -50.29 -9.92 -20.62
C ALA A 121 -51.59 -9.45 -21.31
N GLU A 122 -51.52 -8.45 -22.18
CA GLU A 122 -52.66 -7.98 -22.98
C GLU A 122 -53.16 -9.07 -23.94
N LEU A 123 -52.26 -9.78 -24.63
CA LEU A 123 -52.63 -10.89 -25.51
C LEU A 123 -53.27 -12.06 -24.75
N ARG A 124 -52.86 -12.31 -23.50
CA ARG A 124 -53.49 -13.29 -22.61
C ARG A 124 -54.83 -12.82 -22.04
N GLY A 125 -55.02 -11.51 -21.85
CA GLY A 125 -56.31 -10.93 -21.45
C GLY A 125 -57.33 -10.88 -22.58
N ASN A 126 -56.87 -10.84 -23.84
CA ASN A 126 -57.70 -10.75 -25.04
C ASN A 126 -58.06 -12.09 -25.70
N THR A 127 -57.79 -13.25 -25.07
CA THR A 127 -58.34 -14.52 -25.59
C THR A 127 -59.88 -14.44 -25.55
N PRO A 128 -60.57 -14.44 -26.70
CA PRO A 128 -62.01 -14.55 -26.71
C PRO A 128 -62.33 -15.94 -26.16
N ASP A 129 -63.15 -15.99 -25.12
CA ASP A 129 -63.73 -17.23 -24.62
C ASP A 129 -64.59 -17.84 -25.75
N ARG A 130 -63.98 -18.71 -26.56
CA ARG A 130 -64.64 -19.45 -27.64
C ARG A 130 -65.57 -20.56 -27.10
N SER A 131 -65.87 -20.55 -25.81
CA SER A 131 -66.76 -21.52 -25.15
C SER A 131 -68.24 -21.11 -25.18
N GLN A 132 -68.61 -19.96 -25.75
CA GLN A 132 -70.00 -19.50 -25.81
C GLN A 132 -70.44 -19.06 -27.21
N THR A 133 -70.61 -20.01 -28.13
CA THR A 133 -71.61 -19.88 -29.21
C THR A 133 -72.22 -21.25 -29.49
N ALA A 134 -73.48 -21.38 -29.07
CA ALA A 134 -74.59 -22.23 -29.54
C ALA A 134 -74.31 -23.66 -30.03
#